data_AF-A0A7J6AN11-F1
#
_entry.id   AF-A0A7J6AN11-F1
#
_cell.length_a   1.000
_cell.length_b   1.000
_cell.length_c   1.000
_cell.angle_alpha   90.00
_cell.angle_beta   90.00
_cell.angle_gamma   90.00
#
_symmetry.space_group_name_H-M   'P 1'
#
loop_
_entity.id
_entity.type
_entity.pdbx_description
1 polymer ?
#
loop_
_entity_poly.entity_id
_entity_poly.type
_entity_poly.pdbx_seq_one_letter_code
_entity_poly.pdbx_strand_id
1 'polypeptide(L)'
;MVTLFVASFPLAPLFALLNNVIEIRLDAKKFVSEYRRPIAAKAKDIGIWYTLLRGLSKVAVIVNAFVISFTSDFIPRLVYQYVYSPDGTLHGYVNHSLSYFNVTDFQPNTDPVEPMFLGYKVEVCRFKDYRDSPWSDTPYELSREFWNILAARLAFVIVFQNMVMLMSDFVDWLIPDIPKDISLQMHKEKNLVVELFMKEEQGKRQMSKRKSNPSPQSRSRTPLNIQINNH
;
A
#
# COMPACT_ATOMS: atom_id res chain seq x y z
N MET A 1 -9.44 1.10 4.10
CA MET A 1 -9.98 1.59 5.39
C MET A 1 -8.88 1.71 6.44
N VAL A 2 -8.23 0.62 6.85
CA VAL A 2 -7.16 0.64 7.88
C VAL A 2 -6.02 1.61 7.53
N THR A 3 -5.54 1.56 6.28
CA THR A 3 -4.47 2.43 5.80
C THR A 3 -4.89 3.89 5.59
N LEU A 4 -6.20 4.17 5.44
CA LEU A 4 -6.70 5.52 5.11
C LEU A 4 -6.93 6.41 6.33
N PHE A 5 -7.08 5.83 7.53
CA PHE A 5 -7.43 6.56 8.76
C PHE A 5 -6.51 6.27 9.93
N VAL A 6 -5.38 5.59 9.71
CA VAL A 6 -4.44 5.24 10.79
C VAL A 6 -3.87 6.48 11.48
N ALA A 7 -3.71 7.59 10.75
CA ALA A 7 -3.25 8.87 11.31
C ALA A 7 -4.22 9.46 12.34
N SER A 8 -5.52 9.17 12.21
CA SER A 8 -6.57 9.67 13.11
C SER A 8 -6.94 8.65 14.19
N PHE A 9 -6.79 7.35 13.93
CA PHE A 9 -7.16 6.29 14.87
C PHE A 9 -6.12 5.16 14.92
N PRO A 10 -5.19 5.19 15.89
CA PRO A 10 -4.09 4.23 15.98
C PRO A 10 -4.55 2.79 16.32
N LEU A 11 -5.76 2.61 16.87
CA LEU A 11 -6.31 1.28 17.20
C LEU A 11 -7.00 0.58 16.02
N ALA A 12 -7.15 1.24 14.86
CA ALA A 12 -7.80 0.65 13.69
C ALA A 12 -7.22 -0.72 13.26
N PRO A 13 -5.88 -0.95 13.28
CA PRO A 13 -5.31 -2.24 12.90
C PRO A 13 -5.72 -3.39 13.82
N LEU A 14 -5.94 -3.13 15.12
CA LEU A 14 -6.37 -4.15 16.07
C LEU A 14 -7.78 -4.65 15.73
N PHE A 15 -8.70 -3.73 15.44
CA PHE A 15 -10.06 -4.10 15.04
C PHE A 15 -10.10 -4.82 13.70
N ALA A 16 -9.23 -4.42 12.76
CA ALA A 16 -9.10 -5.13 11.49
C ALA A 16 -8.56 -6.55 11.69
N LEU A 17 -7.58 -6.75 12.58
CA LEU A 17 -7.07 -8.08 12.91
C LEU A 17 -8.18 -8.97 13.50
N LEU A 18 -8.91 -8.45 14.49
CA LEU A 18 -10.02 -9.18 15.12
C LEU A 18 -11.11 -9.53 14.09
N ASN A 19 -11.46 -8.59 13.22
CA ASN A 19 -12.42 -8.82 12.16
C ASN A 19 -11.93 -9.92 11.21
N ASN A 20 -10.68 -9.84 10.73
CA ASN A 20 -10.09 -10.84 9.84
C ASN A 20 -10.06 -12.25 10.48
N VAL A 21 -9.77 -12.36 11.78
CA VAL A 21 -9.76 -13.65 12.49
C VAL A 21 -11.16 -14.28 12.53
N ILE A 22 -12.19 -13.46 12.77
CA ILE A 22 -13.58 -13.91 12.78
C ILE A 22 -14.04 -14.26 11.35
N GLU A 23 -13.70 -13.41 10.39
CA GLU A 23 -14.07 -13.52 8.98
C GLU A 23 -13.53 -14.82 8.36
N ILE A 24 -12.27 -15.16 8.58
CA ILE A 24 -11.69 -16.44 8.11
C ILE A 24 -12.51 -17.65 8.60
N ARG A 25 -12.98 -17.64 9.85
CA ARG A 25 -13.77 -18.75 10.41
C ARG A 25 -15.19 -18.78 9.87
N LEU A 26 -15.81 -17.62 9.72
CA LEU A 26 -17.16 -17.49 9.18
C LEU A 26 -17.20 -17.91 7.71
N ASP A 27 -16.24 -17.44 6.90
CA ASP A 27 -16.14 -17.80 5.49
C ASP A 27 -15.90 -19.31 5.30
N ALA A 28 -15.03 -19.92 6.12
CA ALA A 28 -14.81 -21.35 6.10
C ALA A 28 -16.10 -22.14 6.44
N LYS A 29 -16.84 -21.73 7.49
CA LYS A 29 -18.12 -22.35 7.83
C LYS A 29 -19.12 -22.22 6.69
N LYS A 30 -19.18 -21.05 6.06
CA LYS A 30 -20.08 -20.77 4.95
C LYS A 30 -19.79 -21.65 3.73
N PHE A 31 -18.52 -21.82 3.36
CA PHE A 31 -18.12 -22.71 2.27
C PHE A 31 -18.41 -24.19 2.53
N VAL A 32 -18.34 -24.63 3.79
CA VAL A 32 -18.54 -26.05 4.15
C VAL A 32 -20.02 -26.38 4.38
N SER A 33 -20.79 -25.47 4.97
CA SER A 33 -22.16 -25.74 5.42
C SER A 33 -23.26 -25.12 4.57
N GLU A 34 -23.01 -23.99 3.89
CA GLU A 34 -24.07 -23.21 3.22
C GLU A 34 -23.98 -23.23 1.69
N TYR A 35 -22.77 -23.29 1.13
CA TYR A 35 -22.58 -23.25 -0.33
C TYR A 35 -22.40 -24.64 -0.96
N ARG A 36 -22.90 -24.79 -2.20
CA ARG A 36 -22.58 -25.94 -3.04
C ARG A 36 -21.14 -25.84 -3.53
N ARG A 37 -20.46 -26.99 -3.61
CA ARG A 37 -19.05 -27.09 -4.02
C ARG A 37 -18.81 -26.39 -5.38
N PRO A 38 -17.92 -25.38 -5.45
CA PRO A 38 -17.56 -24.72 -6.69
C PRO A 38 -16.65 -25.59 -7.57
N ILE A 39 -16.62 -25.31 -8.87
CA ILE A 39 -15.71 -25.96 -9.81
C ILE A 39 -14.30 -25.41 -9.60
N ALA A 40 -13.32 -26.31 -9.51
CA ALA A 40 -11.92 -25.92 -9.29
C ALA A 40 -11.35 -25.19 -10.52
N ALA A 41 -10.98 -23.93 -10.35
CA ALA A 41 -10.24 -23.14 -11.33
C ALA A 41 -8.81 -22.91 -10.83
N LYS A 42 -7.82 -23.04 -11.72
CA LYS A 42 -6.43 -22.70 -11.41
C LYS A 42 -6.20 -21.22 -11.73
N ALA A 43 -5.83 -20.43 -10.72
CA ALA A 43 -5.37 -19.06 -10.88
C ALA A 43 -3.94 -18.95 -10.33
N LYS A 44 -3.06 -18.28 -11.08
CA LYS A 44 -1.67 -18.05 -10.67
C LYS A 44 -1.56 -16.93 -9.64
N ASP A 45 -2.42 -15.90 -9.77
CA ASP A 45 -2.39 -14.67 -9.01
C ASP A 45 -3.80 -14.22 -8.63
N ILE A 46 -3.92 -13.30 -7.66
CA ILE A 46 -5.19 -12.68 -7.25
C ILE A 46 -5.82 -11.79 -8.35
N GLY A 47 -5.06 -11.48 -9.41
CA GLY A 47 -5.52 -10.73 -10.58
C GLY A 47 -5.64 -9.23 -10.33
N ILE A 48 -6.73 -8.62 -10.82
CA ILE A 48 -6.97 -7.16 -10.78
C ILE A 48 -6.93 -6.56 -9.39
N TRP A 49 -7.28 -7.36 -8.37
CA TRP A 49 -7.23 -6.95 -6.96
C TRP A 49 -5.87 -6.45 -6.53
N TYR A 50 -4.78 -6.98 -7.11
CA TYR A 50 -3.43 -6.51 -6.81
C TYR A 50 -3.21 -5.06 -7.24
N THR A 51 -3.61 -4.74 -8.47
CA THR A 51 -3.53 -3.38 -9.02
C THR A 51 -4.41 -2.41 -8.21
N LEU A 52 -5.61 -2.84 -7.82
CA LEU A 52 -6.51 -2.06 -6.98
C LEU A 52 -5.90 -1.78 -5.60
N LEU A 53 -5.33 -2.79 -4.95
CA LEU A 53 -4.68 -2.63 -3.64
C LEU A 53 -3.44 -1.74 -3.73
N ARG A 54 -2.61 -1.89 -4.77
CA ARG A 54 -1.46 -0.98 -5.01
C ARG A 54 -1.93 0.47 -5.21
N GLY A 55 -2.97 0.68 -6.02
CA GLY A 55 -3.55 2.01 -6.24
C GLY A 55 -4.11 2.62 -4.95
N LEU A 56 -4.86 1.82 -4.19
CA LEU A 56 -5.45 2.25 -2.92
C LEU A 56 -4.37 2.64 -1.89
N SER A 57 -3.25 1.91 -1.85
CA SER A 57 -2.11 2.25 -0.98
C SER A 57 -1.49 3.60 -1.33
N LYS A 58 -1.28 3.89 -2.62
CA LYS A 58 -0.75 5.21 -3.05
C LYS A 58 -1.73 6.35 -2.76
N VAL A 59 -3.02 6.15 -3.00
CA VAL A 59 -4.07 7.13 -2.62
C VAL A 59 -4.12 7.34 -1.11
N ALA A 60 -3.95 6.27 -0.33
CA ALA A 60 -3.97 6.38 1.13
C ALA A 60 -2.86 7.28 1.68
N VAL A 61 -1.67 7.27 1.07
CA VAL A 61 -0.58 8.20 1.45
C VAL A 61 -1.02 9.65 1.27
N ILE A 62 -1.65 9.96 0.13
CA ILE A 62 -2.14 11.31 -0.18
C ILE A 62 -3.20 11.73 0.84
N VAL A 63 -4.21 10.90 1.07
CA VAL A 63 -5.29 11.20 2.02
C VAL A 63 -4.76 11.44 3.43
N ASN A 64 -3.87 10.59 3.94
CA ASN A 64 -3.29 10.79 5.27
C ASN A 64 -2.46 12.09 5.35
N ALA A 65 -1.75 12.48 4.29
CA ALA A 65 -1.01 13.74 4.27
C ALA A 65 -1.95 14.95 4.42
N PHE A 66 -3.10 14.93 3.73
CA PHE A 66 -4.14 15.97 3.86
C PHE A 66 -4.78 15.96 5.24
N VAL A 67 -5.08 14.78 5.80
CA VAL A 67 -5.64 14.67 7.15
C VAL A 67 -4.68 15.26 8.19
N ILE A 68 -3.39 14.95 8.12
CA ILE A 68 -2.38 15.46 9.06
C ILE A 68 -2.20 16.98 8.88
N SER A 69 -2.21 17.51 7.66
CA SER A 69 -1.97 18.94 7.43
C SER A 69 -3.18 19.83 7.70
N PHE A 70 -4.38 19.43 7.27
CA PHE A 70 -5.58 20.26 7.33
C PHE A 70 -6.47 19.98 8.55
N THR A 71 -6.57 18.73 8.99
CA THR A 71 -7.45 18.38 10.12
C THR A 71 -6.73 18.49 11.45
N SER A 72 -5.42 18.25 11.50
CA SER A 72 -4.64 18.37 12.72
C SER A 72 -4.19 19.81 12.99
N ASP A 73 -4.11 20.19 14.27
CA ASP A 73 -3.45 21.43 14.72
C ASP A 73 -1.91 21.30 14.73
N PHE A 74 -1.34 20.22 14.17
CA PHE A 74 0.11 20.01 14.14
C PHE A 74 0.85 21.13 13.40
N ILE A 75 0.46 21.44 12.14
CA ILE A 75 1.16 22.44 11.32
C ILE A 75 1.05 23.86 11.91
N PRO A 76 -0.14 24.36 12.30
CA PRO A 76 -0.24 25.70 12.89
C PRO A 76 0.57 25.85 14.18
N ARG A 77 0.60 24.82 15.05
CA ARG A 77 1.43 24.81 16.27
C ARG A 77 2.91 24.85 15.96
N LEU A 78 3.35 24.08 14.96
CA LEU A 78 4.74 24.05 14.51
C LEU A 78 5.15 25.42 13.96
N VAL A 79 4.33 26.02 13.09
CA VAL A 79 4.58 27.35 12.53
C VAL A 79 4.65 28.40 13.65
N TYR A 80 3.71 28.35 14.60
CA TYR A 80 3.75 29.24 15.78
C TYR A 80 5.07 29.09 16.55
N GLN A 81 5.45 27.87 16.87
CA GLN A 81 6.64 27.58 17.68
C GLN A 81 7.94 28.03 16.99
N TYR A 82 8.04 27.90 15.67
CA TYR A 82 9.26 28.22 14.92
C TYR A 82 9.33 29.67 14.44
N VAL A 83 8.20 30.30 14.12
CA VAL A 83 8.17 31.62 13.47
C VAL A 83 7.76 32.73 14.43
N TYR A 84 6.81 32.47 15.33
CA TYR A 84 6.16 33.51 16.12
C TYR A 84 6.48 33.44 17.63
N SER A 85 6.90 32.27 18.14
CA SER A 85 7.20 32.09 19.55
C SER A 85 8.60 32.63 19.90
N PRO A 86 8.72 33.55 20.87
CA PRO A 86 10.02 34.10 21.27
C PRO A 86 10.92 33.05 21.96
N ASP A 87 10.31 32.12 22.71
CA ASP A 87 11.01 31.12 23.52
C ASP A 87 11.00 29.73 22.87
N GLY A 88 10.40 29.59 21.68
CA GLY A 88 10.19 28.29 21.04
C GLY A 88 9.23 27.38 21.81
N THR A 89 8.36 27.95 22.66
CA THR A 89 7.33 27.21 23.40
C THR A 89 5.93 27.48 22.84
N LEU A 90 4.94 26.69 23.26
CA LEU A 90 3.53 26.90 22.88
C LEU A 90 2.79 27.91 23.77
N HIS A 91 3.51 28.62 24.65
CA HIS A 91 2.90 29.65 25.50
C HIS A 91 2.32 30.77 24.62
N GLY A 92 1.04 31.09 24.83
CA GLY A 92 0.33 32.10 24.03
C GLY A 92 -0.27 31.58 22.71
N TYR A 93 -0.06 30.31 22.33
CA TYR A 93 -0.59 29.76 21.07
C TYR A 93 -2.11 29.93 20.93
N VAL A 94 -2.87 29.64 21.99
CA VAL A 94 -4.34 29.78 21.96
C VAL A 94 -4.72 31.24 21.71
N ASN A 95 -4.05 32.18 22.36
CA ASN A 95 -4.30 33.61 22.20
C ASN A 95 -3.96 34.11 20.78
N HIS A 96 -2.91 33.56 20.17
CA HIS A 96 -2.54 33.85 18.78
C HIS A 96 -3.48 33.19 17.76
N SER A 97 -3.98 31.98 18.03
CA SER A 97 -4.86 31.24 17.10
C SER A 97 -6.32 31.74 17.07
N LEU A 98 -6.65 32.74 17.90
CA LEU A 98 -8.00 33.25 18.09
C LEU A 98 -8.11 34.68 17.58
N SER A 99 -8.96 34.87 16.57
CA SER A 99 -9.31 36.19 16.02
C SER A 99 -10.37 36.88 16.87
N TYR A 100 -10.34 38.22 16.90
CA TYR A 100 -11.31 39.06 17.60
C TYR A 100 -12.50 39.38 16.68
N PHE A 101 -13.71 39.35 17.23
CA PHE A 101 -14.94 39.74 16.56
C PHE A 101 -15.74 40.69 17.43
N ASN A 102 -16.12 41.84 16.89
CA ASN A 102 -16.95 42.80 17.60
C ASN A 102 -18.43 42.40 17.48
N VAL A 103 -19.12 42.28 18.62
CA VAL A 103 -20.51 41.82 18.67
C VAL A 103 -21.46 42.83 18.00
N THR A 104 -21.06 44.09 17.83
CA THR A 104 -21.88 45.07 17.09
C THR A 104 -21.96 44.79 15.59
N ASP A 105 -21.05 43.99 15.05
CA ASP A 105 -20.87 43.80 13.60
C ASP A 105 -21.64 42.58 13.08
N PHE A 106 -22.53 42.01 13.89
CA PHE A 106 -23.47 41.00 13.43
C PHE A 106 -24.40 41.57 12.36
N GLN A 107 -24.71 40.74 11.36
CA GLN A 107 -25.74 41.09 10.39
C GLN A 107 -27.10 41.16 11.09
N PRO A 108 -28.03 42.02 10.64
CA PRO A 108 -29.33 42.15 11.26
C PRO A 108 -30.04 40.79 11.38
N ASN A 109 -30.53 40.44 12.58
CA ASN A 109 -31.19 39.17 12.91
C ASN A 109 -30.30 37.90 12.88
N THR A 110 -28.97 38.06 12.95
CA THR A 110 -28.03 36.91 13.09
C THR A 110 -27.37 36.85 14.47
N ASP A 111 -27.70 37.80 15.33
CA ASP A 111 -27.28 37.85 16.72
C ASP A 111 -27.93 36.71 17.54
N PRO A 112 -27.27 36.24 18.61
CA PRO A 112 -27.79 35.17 19.44
C PRO A 112 -29.09 35.59 20.13
N VAL A 113 -30.18 34.86 19.85
CA VAL A 113 -31.54 35.12 20.36
C VAL A 113 -31.61 35.05 21.90
N GLU A 114 -30.87 34.13 22.50
CA GLU A 114 -30.74 33.97 23.95
C GLU A 114 -29.25 33.92 24.32
N PRO A 115 -28.60 35.07 24.54
CA PRO A 115 -27.22 35.08 24.98
C PRO A 115 -27.11 34.52 26.40
N MET A 116 -26.12 33.65 26.63
CA MET A 116 -25.84 33.09 27.95
C MET A 116 -25.58 34.22 28.97
N PHE A 117 -26.30 34.20 30.10
CA PHE A 117 -26.16 35.24 31.12
C PHE A 117 -24.85 35.07 31.91
N LEU A 118 -23.81 35.78 31.50
CA LEU A 118 -22.51 35.80 32.18
C LEU A 118 -22.40 36.87 33.28
N GLY A 119 -23.45 37.66 33.51
CA GLY A 119 -23.46 38.76 34.48
C GLY A 119 -22.78 40.05 34.01
N TYR A 120 -22.31 40.11 32.76
CA TYR A 120 -21.76 41.29 32.11
C TYR A 120 -22.08 41.31 30.61
N LYS A 121 -22.03 42.48 29.98
CA LYS A 121 -22.24 42.63 28.54
C LYS A 121 -20.98 42.22 27.78
N VAL A 122 -21.12 41.31 26.82
CA VAL A 122 -20.02 40.89 25.95
C VAL A 122 -19.91 41.86 24.77
N GLU A 123 -18.77 42.55 24.66
CA GLU A 123 -18.50 43.50 23.57
C GLU A 123 -17.71 42.83 22.43
N VAL A 124 -16.75 41.96 22.78
CA VAL A 124 -15.89 41.28 21.83
C VAL A 124 -15.90 39.79 22.12
N CYS A 125 -16.08 38.96 21.09
CA CYS A 125 -15.93 37.52 21.16
C CYS A 125 -14.72 37.05 20.35
N ARG A 126 -14.29 35.81 20.57
CA ARG A 126 -13.11 35.24 19.89
C ARG A 126 -13.49 33.95 19.19
N PHE A 127 -13.01 33.78 17.97
CA PHE A 127 -13.27 32.59 17.15
C PHE A 127 -11.99 32.03 16.55
N LYS A 128 -11.99 30.73 16.27
CA LYS A 128 -10.82 30.02 15.73
C LYS A 128 -10.72 30.25 14.23
N ASP A 129 -10.00 31.31 13.85
CA ASP A 129 -9.59 31.62 12.48
C ASP A 129 -8.40 32.59 12.51
N TYR A 130 -7.72 32.79 11.39
CA TYR A 130 -6.61 33.74 11.23
C TYR A 130 -7.06 34.95 10.40
N ARG A 131 -7.73 35.89 11.06
CA ARG A 131 -8.27 37.11 10.45
C ARG A 131 -7.77 38.33 11.17
N ASP A 132 -7.68 39.41 10.43
CA ASP A 132 -7.24 40.68 10.98
C ASP A 132 -8.29 41.25 11.95
N SER A 133 -7.80 41.91 12.99
CA SER A 133 -8.62 42.42 14.09
C SER A 133 -9.57 43.54 13.63
N PRO A 134 -10.68 43.79 14.35
CA PRO A 134 -11.66 44.82 13.98
C PRO A 134 -11.11 46.25 14.01
N TRP A 135 -9.95 46.46 14.65
CA TRP A 135 -9.29 47.78 14.74
C TRP A 135 -8.18 47.98 13.70
N SER A 136 -7.97 47.00 12.82
CA SER A 136 -6.98 47.10 11.74
C SER A 136 -7.53 47.84 10.51
N ASP A 137 -6.64 48.20 9.57
CA ASP A 137 -7.03 48.86 8.31
C ASP A 137 -7.94 47.99 7.43
N THR A 138 -7.85 46.66 7.57
CA THR A 138 -8.60 45.65 6.80
C THR A 138 -9.32 44.68 7.74
N PRO A 139 -10.40 45.12 8.43
CA PRO A 139 -11.05 44.32 9.47
C PRO A 139 -11.67 43.05 8.88
N TYR A 140 -11.50 41.93 9.59
CA TYR A 140 -12.06 40.62 9.24
C TYR A 140 -11.51 39.97 7.95
N GLU A 141 -10.54 40.57 7.26
CA GLU A 141 -9.87 39.95 6.13
C GLU A 141 -8.90 38.82 6.56
N LEU A 142 -8.52 37.95 5.63
CA LEU A 142 -7.58 36.86 5.88
C LEU A 142 -6.18 37.43 6.14
N SER A 143 -5.64 37.17 7.32
CA SER A 143 -4.35 37.72 7.72
C SER A 143 -3.18 37.06 6.97
N ARG A 144 -1.99 37.67 7.01
CA ARG A 144 -0.76 37.06 6.45
C ARG A 144 -0.42 35.74 7.13
N GLU A 145 -0.76 35.60 8.41
CA GLU A 145 -0.59 34.37 9.18
C GLU A 145 -1.35 33.20 8.57
N PHE A 146 -2.57 33.44 8.07
CA PHE A 146 -3.38 32.44 7.38
C PHE A 146 -2.62 31.87 6.17
N TRP A 147 -2.07 32.75 5.33
CA TRP A 147 -1.34 32.37 4.13
C TRP A 147 -0.03 31.64 4.45
N ASN A 148 0.69 32.07 5.48
CA ASN A 148 1.90 31.39 5.96
C ASN A 148 1.59 29.96 6.42
N ILE A 149 0.51 29.78 7.19
CA ILE A 149 0.08 28.46 7.66
C ILE A 149 -0.42 27.60 6.50
N LEU A 150 -1.18 28.16 5.56
CA LEU A 150 -1.65 27.46 4.37
C LEU A 150 -0.48 26.99 3.49
N ALA A 151 0.51 27.86 3.26
CA ALA A 151 1.73 27.51 2.53
C ALA A 151 2.49 26.37 3.24
N ALA A 152 2.64 26.45 4.57
CA ALA A 152 3.28 25.39 5.35
C ALA A 152 2.52 24.06 5.28
N ARG A 153 1.18 24.08 5.29
CA ARG A 153 0.34 22.88 5.11
C ARG A 153 0.58 22.23 3.76
N LEU A 154 0.58 23.01 2.68
CA LEU A 154 0.81 22.51 1.33
C LEU A 154 2.25 21.97 1.16
N ALA A 155 3.25 22.69 1.69
CA ALA A 155 4.64 22.25 1.67
C ALA A 155 4.82 20.92 2.42
N PHE A 156 4.18 20.78 3.58
CA PHE A 156 4.18 19.53 4.34
C PHE A 156 3.59 18.38 3.53
N VAL A 157 2.44 18.57 2.85
CA VAL A 157 1.83 17.52 2.01
C VAL A 157 2.80 17.05 0.93
N ILE A 158 3.46 17.98 0.23
CA ILE A 158 4.42 17.65 -0.82
C ILE A 158 5.59 16.87 -0.24
N VAL A 159 6.22 17.35 0.83
CA VAL A 159 7.39 16.69 1.44
C VAL A 159 7.02 15.31 1.98
N PHE A 160 5.91 15.20 2.71
CA PHE A 160 5.44 13.95 3.29
C PHE A 160 5.13 12.92 2.20
N GLN A 161 4.42 13.33 1.14
CA GLN A 161 4.07 12.45 0.04
C GLN A 161 5.33 11.92 -0.66
N ASN A 162 6.27 12.82 -1.01
CA ASN A 162 7.52 12.42 -1.66
C ASN A 162 8.35 11.49 -0.76
N MET A 163 8.49 11.80 0.53
CA MET A 163 9.23 10.97 1.47
C MET A 163 8.63 9.56 1.58
N VAL A 164 7.31 9.45 1.78
CA VAL A 164 6.65 8.15 1.97
C VAL A 164 6.64 7.33 0.67
N MET A 165 6.45 7.98 -0.49
CA MET A 165 6.54 7.30 -1.79
C MET A 165 7.95 6.76 -2.03
N LEU A 166 8.99 7.56 -1.79
CA LEU A 166 10.38 7.14 -1.91
C LEU A 166 10.71 5.98 -0.98
N MET A 167 10.27 6.03 0.28
CA MET A 167 10.47 4.93 1.23
C MET A 167 9.74 3.66 0.77
N SER A 168 8.54 3.78 0.23
CA SER A 168 7.79 2.62 -0.30
C SER A 168 8.51 2.01 -1.49
N ASP A 169 9.01 2.83 -2.41
CA ASP A 169 9.71 2.36 -3.60
C ASP A 169 11.10 1.79 -3.24
N PHE A 170 11.75 2.32 -2.20
CA PHE A 170 12.97 1.75 -1.63
C PHE A 170 12.74 0.37 -1.01
N VAL A 171 11.63 0.17 -0.29
CA VAL A 171 11.27 -1.14 0.26
C VAL A 171 10.98 -2.15 -0.85
N ASP A 172 10.24 -1.73 -1.89
CA ASP A 172 9.99 -2.56 -3.08
C ASP A 172 11.32 -2.92 -3.80
N TRP A 173 12.32 -2.04 -3.77
CA TRP A 173 13.66 -2.33 -4.31
C TRP A 173 14.49 -3.27 -3.43
N LEU A 174 14.39 -3.15 -2.10
CA LEU A 174 15.17 -3.93 -1.14
C LEU A 174 14.72 -5.39 -1.05
N ILE A 175 13.42 -5.65 -1.17
CA ILE A 175 12.83 -6.98 -1.01
C ILE A 175 12.70 -7.63 -2.38
N PRO A 176 13.49 -8.68 -2.70
CA PRO A 176 13.35 -9.38 -3.98
C PRO A 176 12.00 -10.08 -4.08
N ASP A 177 11.28 -9.85 -5.19
CA ASP A 177 9.95 -10.41 -5.44
C ASP A 177 9.88 -11.95 -5.39
N ILE A 178 11.00 -12.64 -5.64
CA ILE A 178 11.08 -14.11 -5.64
C ILE A 178 12.05 -14.58 -4.54
N PRO A 179 11.59 -15.39 -3.56
CA PRO A 179 12.47 -15.95 -2.55
C PRO A 179 13.49 -16.93 -3.17
N LYS A 180 14.72 -16.94 -2.62
CA LYS A 180 15.83 -17.74 -3.15
C LYS A 180 15.53 -19.24 -3.20
N ASP A 181 14.81 -19.77 -2.22
CA ASP A 181 14.48 -21.20 -2.13
C ASP A 181 13.64 -21.69 -3.31
N ILE A 182 12.64 -20.90 -3.71
CA ILE A 182 11.78 -21.21 -4.86
C ILE A 182 12.58 -21.10 -6.16
N SER A 183 13.42 -20.07 -6.29
CA SER A 183 14.29 -19.94 -7.46
C SER A 183 15.24 -21.13 -7.62
N LEU A 184 15.74 -21.67 -6.50
CA LEU A 184 16.60 -22.84 -6.47
C LEU A 184 15.84 -24.11 -6.86
N GLN A 185 14.62 -24.29 -6.32
CA GLN A 185 13.77 -25.42 -6.69
C GLN A 185 13.41 -25.39 -8.18
N MET A 186 13.01 -24.22 -8.70
CA MET A 186 12.74 -24.06 -10.13
C MET A 186 13.97 -24.36 -10.99
N HIS A 187 15.16 -23.97 -10.55
CA HIS A 187 16.40 -24.29 -11.27
C HIS A 187 16.72 -25.79 -11.24
N LYS A 188 16.54 -26.45 -10.09
CA LYS A 188 16.71 -27.91 -9.95
C LYS A 188 15.74 -28.68 -10.85
N GLU A 189 14.47 -28.30 -10.84
CA GLU A 189 13.45 -28.91 -11.71
C GLU A 189 13.79 -28.73 -13.19
N LYS A 190 14.24 -27.53 -13.60
CA LYS A 190 14.69 -27.28 -14.97
C LYS A 190 15.89 -28.14 -15.37
N ASN A 191 16.91 -28.22 -14.52
CA ASN A 191 18.10 -29.02 -14.81
C ASN A 191 17.76 -30.51 -14.94
N LEU A 192 16.91 -31.03 -14.06
CA LEU A 192 16.45 -32.42 -14.12
C LEU A 192 15.70 -32.71 -15.43
N VAL A 193 14.82 -31.81 -15.87
CA VAL A 193 14.09 -31.97 -17.14
C VAL A 193 15.05 -31.97 -18.34
N VAL A 194 16.04 -31.08 -18.34
CA VAL A 194 17.05 -31.02 -19.41
C VAL A 194 17.90 -32.29 -19.47
N GLU A 195 18.33 -32.81 -18.32
CA GLU A 195 19.11 -34.05 -18.24
C GLU A 195 18.32 -35.26 -18.79
N LEU A 196 17.04 -35.38 -18.42
CA LEU A 196 16.16 -36.43 -18.91
C LEU A 196 15.98 -36.37 -20.43
N PHE A 197 15.79 -35.16 -20.99
CA PHE A 197 15.67 -34.96 -22.43
C PHE A 197 16.95 -35.35 -23.19
N MET A 198 18.12 -34.95 -22.68
CA MET A 198 19.41 -35.30 -23.29
C MET A 198 19.66 -36.81 -23.29
N LYS A 199 19.28 -37.51 -22.21
CA LYS A 199 19.39 -38.98 -22.13
C LYS A 199 18.48 -39.69 -23.12
N GLU A 200 17.26 -39.18 -23.33
CA GLU A 200 16.33 -39.71 -24.33
C GLU A 200 16.88 -39.54 -25.76
N GLU A 201 17.38 -38.35 -26.08
CA GLU A 201 17.99 -38.04 -27.38
C GLU A 201 19.23 -38.91 -27.65
N GLN A 202 20.09 -39.10 -26.65
CA GLN A 202 21.23 -40.03 -26.75
C GLN A 202 20.77 -41.47 -27.03
N GLY A 203 19.72 -41.93 -26.34
CA GLY A 203 19.11 -43.25 -26.58
C GLY A 203 18.59 -43.42 -28.01
N LYS A 204 17.85 -42.41 -28.53
CA LYS A 204 17.36 -42.40 -29.92
C LYS A 204 18.49 -42.41 -30.95
N ARG A 205 19.55 -41.62 -30.73
CA ARG A 205 20.74 -41.58 -31.61
C ARG A 205 21.48 -42.92 -31.63
N GLN A 206 21.60 -43.59 -30.48
CA GLN A 206 22.20 -44.93 -30.41
C GLN A 206 21.35 -45.97 -31.14
N MET A 207 20.02 -45.96 -30.97
CA MET A 207 19.12 -46.85 -31.72
C MET A 207 19.16 -46.60 -33.24
N SER A 208 19.24 -45.34 -33.67
CA SER A 208 19.38 -44.97 -35.08
C SER A 208 20.69 -45.50 -35.68
N LYS A 209 21.83 -45.31 -35.00
CA LYS A 209 23.13 -45.90 -35.39
C LYS A 209 23.08 -47.44 -35.45
N ARG A 210 22.35 -48.07 -34.54
CA ARG A 210 22.19 -49.54 -34.49
C ARG A 210 21.29 -50.07 -35.60
N LYS A 211 20.32 -49.28 -36.07
CA LYS A 211 19.50 -49.60 -37.27
C LYS A 211 20.25 -49.36 -38.58
N SER A 212 21.13 -48.35 -38.63
CA SER A 212 21.93 -48.04 -39.83
C SER A 212 23.11 -49.00 -40.03
N ASN A 213 23.58 -49.68 -38.97
CA ASN A 213 24.56 -50.76 -39.03
C ASN A 213 23.93 -52.10 -38.61
N PRO A 214 23.25 -52.85 -39.50
CA PRO A 214 22.95 -54.24 -39.23
C PRO A 214 24.28 -55.01 -39.19
N SER A 215 24.73 -55.42 -38.01
CA SER A 215 25.91 -56.28 -37.87
C SER A 215 25.73 -57.57 -38.68
N PRO A 216 26.76 -58.09 -39.37
CA PRO A 216 26.62 -59.23 -40.27
C PRO A 216 26.20 -60.49 -39.49
N GLN A 217 25.21 -61.17 -40.04
CA GLN A 217 24.72 -62.47 -39.60
C GLN A 217 25.88 -63.46 -39.44
N SER A 218 26.11 -63.98 -38.23
CA SER A 218 27.05 -65.07 -37.96
C SER A 218 26.53 -66.35 -38.62
N ARG A 219 26.97 -66.61 -39.85
CA ARG A 219 26.67 -67.84 -40.59
C ARG A 219 27.61 -68.96 -40.11
N SER A 220 27.19 -69.70 -39.10
CA SER A 220 27.80 -70.98 -38.71
C SER A 220 27.71 -71.97 -39.87
N ARG A 221 28.85 -72.35 -40.46
CA ARG A 221 28.97 -73.43 -41.44
C ARG A 221 29.25 -74.76 -40.73
N THR A 222 28.27 -75.66 -40.74
CA THR A 222 28.41 -77.13 -40.94
C THR A 222 26.99 -77.69 -41.14
N PRO A 223 26.78 -78.71 -42.00
CA PRO A 223 27.43 -80.01 -41.87
C PRO A 223 28.05 -80.57 -43.16
N LEU A 224 28.97 -81.52 -42.95
CA LEU A 224 29.40 -82.50 -43.94
C LEU A 224 28.18 -83.25 -44.50
N ASN A 225 28.16 -83.45 -45.81
CA ASN A 225 27.64 -84.70 -46.36
C ASN A 225 28.42 -85.05 -47.63
N ILE A 226 29.21 -86.12 -47.52
CA ILE A 226 29.93 -86.76 -48.62
C ILE A 226 28.96 -87.75 -49.25
N GLN A 227 28.64 -87.56 -50.52
CA GLN A 227 28.20 -88.65 -51.40
C GLN A 227 28.86 -88.47 -52.76
N ILE A 228 29.81 -89.33 -53.10
CA ILE A 228 30.02 -89.84 -54.48
C ILE A 228 30.47 -91.31 -54.39
N ASN A 229 29.80 -92.12 -55.21
CA ASN A 229 29.82 -93.57 -55.45
C ASN A 229 31.20 -94.24 -55.67
N ASN A 230 31.30 -95.55 -55.39
CA ASN A 230 31.39 -96.60 -56.43
C ASN A 230 31.54 -98.04 -55.85
N HIS A 231 30.80 -98.96 -56.49
CA HIS A 231 30.84 -100.44 -56.47
C HIS A 231 30.44 -101.22 -55.22
#